data_AF-W2U0S6-F1
#
_entry.id   AF-W2U0S6-F1
#
_cell.length_a   1.000
_cell.length_b   1.000
_cell.length_c   1.000
_cell.angle_alpha   90.00
_cell.angle_beta   90.00
_cell.angle_gamma   90.00
#
_symmetry.space_group_name_H-M   'P 1'
#
loop_
_entity.id
_entity.type
_entity.pdbx_description
1 polymer ?
#
loop_
_entity_poly.entity_id
_entity_poly.type
_entity_poly.pdbx_seq_one_letter_code
_entity_poly.pdbx_strand_id
1 'polypeptide(L)'
;MDVNVADDVVAFCCRESVSLIVVGPEVALADGFVDKINGRVPVFGPTKAGALLEASKIFSKTFMRDNDLPTAKFAQFDDTYNAKAFIEKCNWDGIVVKADGLAAGKGVVVAEEKEAAATAAEQMLAEVFRRTVVAEDDGEDTYNSIPKGYFDLKLKWFLCKKMGVMKKQKPTI
;
A
#
# COMPACT_ATOMS: atom_id res chain seq x y z
N MET A 1 17.07 18.63 19.89
CA MET A 1 16.82 17.20 19.63
C MET A 1 16.21 17.14 18.25
N ASP A 2 16.92 16.54 17.31
CA ASP A 2 16.34 16.18 16.01
C ASP A 2 15.59 14.86 16.16
N VAL A 3 14.27 14.87 15.88
CA VAL A 3 13.40 13.69 15.99
C VAL A 3 13.72 12.62 14.96
N ASN A 4 14.47 12.96 13.91
CA ASN A 4 14.87 12.03 12.85
C ASN A 4 16.21 11.34 13.14
N VAL A 5 16.94 11.80 14.16
CA VAL A 5 18.23 11.23 14.58
C VAL A 5 17.98 10.30 15.76
N ALA A 6 18.18 8.99 15.54
CA ALA A 6 17.90 7.97 16.55
C ALA A 6 18.66 8.20 17.87
N ASP A 7 19.91 8.65 17.80
CA ASP A 7 20.75 8.88 18.99
C ASP A 7 20.23 10.06 19.84
N ASP A 8 19.76 11.13 19.18
CA ASP A 8 19.14 12.28 19.84
C ASP A 8 17.87 11.86 20.60
N VAL A 9 17.03 11.03 19.97
CA VAL A 9 15.80 10.52 20.58
C VAL A 9 16.11 9.58 21.73
N VAL A 10 17.09 8.68 21.60
CA VAL A 10 17.51 7.79 22.69
C VAL A 10 18.04 8.59 23.88
N ALA A 11 18.87 9.61 23.64
CA ALA A 11 19.38 10.47 24.70
C ALA A 11 18.26 11.20 25.44
N PHE A 12 17.23 11.67 24.72
CA PHE A 12 16.03 12.24 25.32
C PHE A 12 15.26 11.21 26.15
N CYS A 13 15.03 10.01 25.62
CA CYS A 13 14.33 8.96 26.35
C CYS A 13 15.02 8.60 27.66
N CYS A 14 16.35 8.52 27.66
CA CYS A 14 17.15 8.27 28.87
C CYS A 14 17.00 9.41 29.89
N ARG A 15 17.01 10.67 29.44
CA ARG A 15 16.90 11.83 30.34
C ARG A 15 15.50 11.96 30.95
N GLU A 16 14.47 11.75 30.15
CA GLU A 16 13.08 11.96 30.56
C GLU A 16 12.40 10.67 31.07
N SER A 17 13.14 9.56 31.19
CA SER A 17 12.62 8.26 31.60
C SER A 17 11.46 7.75 30.73
N VAL A 18 11.55 7.94 29.42
CA VAL A 18 10.54 7.45 28.45
C VAL A 18 10.72 5.96 28.22
N SER A 19 9.64 5.19 28.39
CA SER A 19 9.66 3.73 28.30
C SER A 19 9.22 3.17 26.95
N LEU A 20 8.65 4.00 26.06
CA LEU A 20 8.16 3.59 24.75
C LEU A 20 8.25 4.74 23.75
N ILE A 21 8.75 4.45 22.56
CA ILE A 21 8.70 5.34 21.40
C ILE A 21 7.58 4.86 20.47
N VAL A 22 6.71 5.76 20.03
CA VAL A 22 5.71 5.48 18.99
C VAL A 22 6.07 6.31 17.76
N VAL A 23 6.37 5.66 16.64
CA VAL A 23 6.78 6.36 15.41
C VAL A 23 5.54 6.65 14.58
N GLY A 24 5.22 7.93 14.42
CA GLY A 24 4.11 8.39 13.58
C GLY A 24 4.50 8.57 12.10
N PRO A 25 5.56 9.34 11.78
CA PRO A 25 5.90 9.65 10.40
C PRO A 25 6.32 8.42 9.59
N GLU A 26 5.66 8.19 8.47
CA GLU A 26 5.90 7.08 7.54
C GLU A 26 7.30 7.14 6.91
N VAL A 27 7.82 8.35 6.66
CA VAL A 27 9.19 8.55 6.14
C VAL A 27 10.22 8.02 7.12
N ALA A 28 10.05 8.28 8.42
CA ALA A 28 10.97 7.80 9.44
C ALA A 28 10.96 6.25 9.52
N LEU A 29 9.79 5.63 9.36
CA LEU A 29 9.65 4.17 9.30
C LEU A 29 10.34 3.59 8.05
N ALA A 30 10.12 4.18 6.87
CA ALA A 30 10.75 3.76 5.62
C ALA A 30 12.29 3.94 5.65
N ASP A 31 12.78 4.94 6.38
CA ASP A 31 14.21 5.17 6.59
C ASP A 31 14.84 4.27 7.68
N GLY A 32 14.04 3.39 8.28
CA GLY A 32 14.50 2.41 9.27
C GLY A 32 14.79 3.02 10.64
N PHE A 33 14.02 4.03 11.07
CA PHE A 33 14.15 4.60 12.40
C PHE A 33 14.08 3.54 13.50
N VAL A 34 13.13 2.59 13.38
CA VAL A 34 12.97 1.48 14.33
C VAL A 34 14.25 0.63 14.42
N ASP A 35 14.85 0.28 13.28
CA ASP A 35 16.11 -0.48 13.21
C ASP A 35 17.27 0.31 13.84
N LYS A 36 17.33 1.62 13.61
CA LYS A 36 18.37 2.51 14.17
C LYS A 36 18.28 2.62 15.68
N ILE A 37 17.11 2.49 16.30
CA ILE A 37 16.99 2.45 17.77
C ILE A 37 17.66 1.19 18.34
N ASN A 38 17.68 0.09 17.59
CA ASN A 38 18.42 -1.14 17.90
C ASN A 38 18.15 -1.67 19.33
N GLY A 39 16.89 -1.62 19.76
CA GLY A 39 16.45 -2.13 21.07
C GLY A 39 16.88 -1.31 22.29
N ARG A 40 17.54 -0.15 22.10
CA ARG A 40 17.95 0.73 23.21
C ARG A 40 16.77 1.28 24.02
N VAL A 41 15.64 1.47 23.35
CA VAL A 41 14.34 1.81 23.94
C VAL A 41 13.28 0.99 23.20
N PRO A 42 12.23 0.47 23.86
CA PRO A 42 11.11 -0.16 23.17
C PRO A 42 10.49 0.80 22.14
N VAL A 43 10.24 0.31 20.93
CA VAL A 43 9.65 1.09 19.83
C VAL A 43 8.44 0.37 19.26
N PHE A 44 7.35 1.11 19.09
CA PHE A 44 6.19 0.69 18.32
C PHE A 44 6.25 1.29 16.92
N GLY A 45 6.36 0.41 15.93
CA GLY A 45 6.43 0.72 14.51
C GLY A 45 7.06 -0.43 13.73
N PRO A 46 6.81 -0.56 12.42
CA PRO A 46 7.46 -1.56 11.60
C PRO A 46 8.98 -1.28 11.47
N THR A 47 9.77 -2.34 11.33
CA THR A 47 11.15 -2.23 10.84
C THR A 47 11.15 -1.70 9.41
N LYS A 48 12.32 -1.29 8.90
CA LYS A 48 12.49 -0.89 7.50
C LYS A 48 11.92 -1.92 6.53
N ALA A 49 12.15 -3.21 6.80
CA ALA A 49 11.62 -4.30 5.99
C ALA A 49 10.10 -4.37 6.05
N GLY A 50 9.50 -4.19 7.23
CA GLY A 50 8.04 -4.13 7.38
C GLY A 50 7.42 -2.90 6.72
N ALA A 51 8.10 -1.75 6.79
CA ALA A 51 7.66 -0.49 6.22
C ALA A 51 7.57 -0.52 4.69
N LEU A 52 8.25 -1.47 4.02
CA LEU A 52 8.15 -1.65 2.56
C LEU A 52 6.72 -1.93 2.08
N LEU A 53 5.87 -2.54 2.91
CA LEU A 53 4.46 -2.79 2.59
C LEU A 53 3.65 -1.50 2.38
N GLU A 54 4.14 -0.36 2.88
CA GLU A 54 3.52 0.95 2.64
C GLU A 54 4.40 1.81 1.73
N ALA A 55 5.73 1.76 1.94
CA ALA A 55 6.68 2.60 1.23
C ALA A 55 6.85 2.24 -0.24
N SER A 56 6.59 1.00 -0.68
CA SER A 56 6.69 0.59 -2.08
C SER A 56 5.45 -0.13 -2.55
N LYS A 57 4.67 0.52 -3.41
CA LYS A 57 3.46 -0.05 -4.00
C LYS A 57 3.76 -1.27 -4.86
N ILE A 58 4.92 -1.26 -5.53
CA ILE A 58 5.41 -2.42 -6.30
C ILE A 58 5.63 -3.60 -5.36
N PHE A 59 6.35 -3.37 -4.25
CA PHE A 59 6.60 -4.41 -3.26
C PHE A 59 5.29 -4.96 -2.70
N SER A 60 4.37 -4.10 -2.28
CA SER A 60 3.08 -4.51 -1.70
C SER A 60 2.23 -5.31 -2.68
N LYS A 61 2.10 -4.85 -3.92
CA LYS A 61 1.32 -5.56 -4.97
C LYS A 61 1.95 -6.90 -5.33
N THR A 62 3.28 -6.96 -5.41
CA THR A 62 4.03 -8.20 -5.63
C THR A 62 3.84 -9.16 -4.47
N PHE A 63 4.02 -8.70 -3.23
CA PHE A 63 3.81 -9.49 -2.02
C PHE A 63 2.39 -10.06 -1.95
N MET A 64 1.37 -9.25 -2.26
CA MET A 64 -0.01 -9.73 -2.29
C MET A 64 -0.23 -10.80 -3.35
N ARG A 65 0.23 -10.58 -4.58
CA ARG A 65 0.12 -11.56 -5.68
C ARG A 65 0.81 -12.88 -5.33
N ASP A 66 2.04 -12.81 -4.81
CA ASP A 66 2.88 -13.98 -4.55
C ASP A 66 2.38 -14.79 -3.33
N ASN A 67 1.50 -14.22 -2.49
CA ASN A 67 0.88 -14.86 -1.33
C ASN A 67 -0.63 -15.10 -1.47
N ASP A 68 -1.17 -15.05 -2.70
CA ASP A 68 -2.60 -15.24 -2.99
C ASP A 68 -3.54 -14.31 -2.19
N LEU A 69 -3.07 -13.12 -1.85
CA LEU A 69 -3.88 -12.09 -1.22
C LEU A 69 -4.68 -11.34 -2.30
N PRO A 70 -6.00 -11.14 -2.12
CA PRO A 70 -6.82 -10.41 -3.09
C PRO A 70 -6.25 -9.02 -3.37
N THR A 71 -6.03 -8.71 -4.65
CA THR A 71 -5.55 -7.39 -5.08
C THR A 71 -5.89 -7.15 -6.56
N ALA A 72 -6.07 -5.88 -6.95
CA ALA A 72 -6.25 -5.49 -8.35
C ALA A 72 -5.18 -6.09 -9.27
N LYS A 73 -5.55 -6.43 -10.52
CA LYS A 73 -4.56 -6.74 -11.55
C LYS A 73 -3.66 -5.53 -11.75
N PHE A 74 -2.36 -5.76 -11.90
CA PHE A 74 -1.39 -4.68 -12.06
C PHE A 74 -0.23 -5.08 -12.96
N ALA A 75 0.42 -4.07 -13.53
CA ALA A 75 1.71 -4.16 -14.17
C ALA A 75 2.61 -3.02 -13.65
N GLN A 76 3.92 -3.26 -13.62
CA GLN A 76 4.92 -2.30 -13.16
C GLN A 76 5.80 -1.86 -14.33
N PHE A 77 6.21 -0.60 -14.33
CA PHE A 77 7.03 -0.02 -15.39
C PHE A 77 8.09 0.92 -14.82
N ASP A 78 9.24 0.95 -15.46
CA ASP A 78 10.36 1.86 -15.22
C ASP A 78 10.65 2.77 -16.42
N ASP A 79 9.89 2.63 -17.51
CA ASP A 79 9.98 3.47 -18.69
C ASP A 79 8.60 3.84 -19.28
N THR A 80 8.52 5.05 -19.82
CA THR A 80 7.29 5.62 -20.35
C THR A 80 6.77 4.86 -21.57
N TYR A 81 7.66 4.30 -22.39
CA TYR A 81 7.27 3.64 -23.63
C TYR A 81 6.47 2.37 -23.36
N ASN A 82 6.98 1.47 -22.51
CA ASN A 82 6.31 0.23 -22.15
C ASN A 82 5.04 0.50 -21.35
N ALA A 83 5.04 1.51 -20.46
CA ALA A 83 3.84 1.89 -19.71
C ALA A 83 2.70 2.32 -20.66
N LYS A 84 2.98 3.23 -21.61
CA LYS A 84 1.99 3.67 -22.60
C LYS A 84 1.51 2.53 -23.49
N ALA A 85 2.42 1.68 -23.96
CA ALA A 85 2.07 0.52 -24.79
C ALA A 85 1.17 -0.49 -24.06
N PHE A 86 1.37 -0.66 -22.74
CA PHE A 86 0.50 -1.51 -21.91
C PHE A 86 -0.89 -0.89 -21.74
N ILE A 87 -0.97 0.40 -21.36
CA ILE A 87 -2.22 1.13 -21.17
C ILE A 87 -3.10 1.07 -22.44
N GLU A 88 -2.48 1.26 -23.61
CA GLU A 88 -3.19 1.24 -24.90
C GLU A 88 -3.84 -0.13 -25.17
N LYS A 89 -3.14 -1.22 -24.87
CA LYS A 89 -3.60 -2.60 -25.10
C LYS A 89 -4.54 -3.11 -24.01
N CYS A 90 -4.64 -2.38 -22.90
CA CYS A 90 -5.40 -2.83 -21.76
C CYS A 90 -6.91 -2.72 -22.01
N ASN A 91 -7.67 -3.72 -21.58
CA ASN A 91 -9.13 -3.76 -21.70
C ASN A 91 -9.78 -3.73 -20.31
N TRP A 92 -9.29 -2.83 -19.44
CA TRP A 92 -9.88 -2.58 -18.12
C TRP A 92 -10.90 -1.44 -18.21
N ASP A 93 -11.96 -1.54 -17.41
CA ASP A 93 -13.04 -0.53 -17.36
C ASP A 93 -12.58 0.79 -16.72
N GLY A 94 -11.49 0.75 -15.93
CA GLY A 94 -10.81 1.92 -15.39
C GLY A 94 -9.32 1.61 -15.13
N ILE A 95 -8.49 2.65 -15.19
CA ILE A 95 -7.04 2.53 -15.02
C ILE A 95 -6.57 3.46 -13.91
N VAL A 96 -5.86 2.90 -12.93
CA VAL A 96 -5.21 3.68 -11.87
C VAL A 96 -3.71 3.62 -12.04
N VAL A 97 -3.08 4.79 -12.17
CA VAL A 97 -1.62 4.93 -12.26
C VAL A 97 -1.10 5.40 -10.90
N LYS A 98 -0.16 4.65 -10.31
CA LYS A 98 0.38 4.91 -8.98
C LYS A 98 1.91 4.95 -9.02
N ALA A 99 2.50 6.04 -8.53
CA ALA A 99 3.95 6.15 -8.38
C ALA A 99 4.45 5.20 -7.28
N ASP A 100 5.55 4.49 -7.53
CA ASP A 100 6.24 3.71 -6.49
C ASP A 100 6.98 4.64 -5.53
N GLY A 101 7.02 4.30 -4.25
CA GLY A 101 7.60 5.16 -3.22
C GLY A 101 6.57 5.97 -2.41
N LEU A 102 7.11 6.69 -1.42
CA LEU A 102 6.38 7.69 -0.65
C LEU A 102 6.26 8.97 -1.50
N ALA A 103 5.06 9.20 -2.04
CA ALA A 103 4.77 10.33 -2.92
C ALA A 103 4.00 11.46 -2.19
N ALA A 104 4.14 11.55 -0.86
CA ALA A 104 3.45 12.53 0.01
C ALA A 104 1.94 12.68 -0.30
N GLY A 105 1.26 11.56 -0.58
CA GLY A 105 -0.16 11.53 -0.92
C GLY A 105 -0.53 11.98 -2.34
N LYS A 106 0.44 12.32 -3.21
CA LYS A 106 0.20 12.78 -4.60
C LYS A 106 0.51 11.75 -5.68
N GLY A 107 0.90 10.53 -5.30
CA GLY A 107 1.36 9.50 -6.22
C GLY A 107 0.28 8.55 -6.74
N VAL A 108 -0.97 9.00 -6.88
CA VAL A 108 -2.09 8.20 -7.38
C VAL A 108 -2.93 9.05 -8.32
N VAL A 109 -3.22 8.54 -9.51
CA VAL A 109 -4.13 9.12 -10.50
C VAL A 109 -5.10 8.05 -10.95
N VAL A 110 -6.39 8.29 -10.75
CA VAL A 110 -7.48 7.48 -11.32
C VAL A 110 -7.84 8.11 -12.66
N ALA A 111 -7.74 7.34 -13.74
CA ALA A 111 -7.96 7.81 -15.09
C ALA A 111 -9.16 7.08 -15.72
N GLU A 112 -10.15 7.87 -16.15
CA GLU A 112 -11.33 7.39 -16.87
C GLU A 112 -11.01 7.04 -18.34
N GLU A 113 -9.96 7.65 -18.90
CA GLU A 113 -9.54 7.47 -20.28
C GLU A 113 -8.08 7.02 -20.38
N LYS A 114 -7.77 6.21 -21.41
CA LYS A 114 -6.41 5.71 -21.68
C LYS A 114 -5.40 6.83 -21.90
N GLU A 115 -5.79 7.91 -22.54
CA GLU A 115 -4.93 9.07 -22.78
C GLU A 115 -4.54 9.76 -21.46
N ALA A 116 -5.48 9.92 -20.54
CA ALA A 116 -5.23 10.46 -19.22
C ALA A 116 -4.30 9.54 -18.41
N ALA A 117 -4.50 8.21 -18.48
CA ALA A 117 -3.61 7.24 -17.85
C ALA A 117 -2.19 7.28 -18.43
N ALA A 118 -2.06 7.36 -19.76
CA ALA A 118 -0.77 7.46 -20.45
C ALA A 118 0.00 8.74 -20.07
N THR A 119 -0.72 9.86 -19.93
CA THR A 119 -0.16 11.13 -19.47
C THR A 119 0.29 11.05 -18.02
N ALA A 120 -0.52 10.46 -17.14
CA ALA A 120 -0.17 10.25 -15.73
C ALA A 120 1.08 9.36 -15.59
N ALA A 121 1.17 8.28 -16.37
CA ALA A 121 2.34 7.40 -16.38
C ALA A 121 3.60 8.14 -16.83
N GLU A 122 3.51 8.94 -17.89
CA GLU A 122 4.61 9.77 -18.36
C GLU A 122 5.07 10.79 -17.30
N GLN A 123 4.14 11.50 -16.67
CA GLN A 123 4.45 12.47 -15.63
C GLN A 123 5.14 11.80 -14.44
N MET A 124 4.58 10.70 -13.94
CA MET A 124 5.16 9.98 -12.80
C MET A 124 6.57 9.47 -13.11
N LEU A 125 6.79 8.93 -14.32
CA LEU A 125 8.09 8.40 -14.74
C LEU A 125 9.12 9.47 -15.12
N ALA A 126 8.68 10.65 -15.56
CA ALA A 126 9.54 11.80 -15.86
C ALA A 126 9.92 12.61 -14.61
N GLU A 127 9.09 12.58 -13.57
CA GLU A 127 9.39 13.15 -12.26
C GLU A 127 10.38 12.26 -11.47
N VAL A 128 10.54 12.55 -10.17
CA VAL A 128 11.48 11.86 -9.26
C VAL A 128 11.17 10.35 -9.12
N PHE A 129 9.96 9.92 -9.49
CA PHE A 129 9.50 8.54 -9.32
C PHE A 129 9.98 7.65 -10.46
N ARG A 130 11.14 7.03 -10.27
CA ARG A 130 11.79 6.14 -11.27
C ARG A 130 10.95 4.92 -11.70
N ARG A 131 9.83 4.64 -11.05
CA ARG A 131 8.96 3.48 -11.32
C ARG A 131 7.50 3.81 -11.02
N THR A 132 6.59 3.23 -11.80
CA THR A 132 5.14 3.35 -11.63
C THR A 132 4.45 1.99 -11.68
N VAL A 133 3.25 1.92 -11.14
CA VAL A 133 2.33 0.78 -11.20
C VAL A 133 1.07 1.23 -11.92
N VAL A 134 0.69 0.49 -12.96
CA VAL A 134 -0.60 0.63 -13.63
C VAL A 134 -1.48 -0.51 -13.14
N ALA A 135 -2.61 -0.19 -12.53
CA ALA A 135 -3.53 -1.15 -11.95
C ALA A 135 -4.93 -1.00 -12.55
N GLU A 136 -5.66 -2.10 -12.60
CA GLU A 136 -7.09 -2.11 -12.86
C GLU A 136 -7.79 -1.33 -11.75
N ASP A 137 -8.70 -0.44 -12.13
CA ASP A 137 -9.59 0.17 -11.16
C ASP A 137 -10.60 -0.89 -10.68
N ASP A 138 -10.35 -1.43 -9.50
CA ASP A 138 -11.24 -2.37 -8.81
C ASP A 138 -12.18 -1.65 -7.82
N GLY A 139 -12.25 -0.32 -7.90
CA GLY A 139 -13.04 0.51 -7.01
C GLY A 139 -12.46 0.63 -5.60
N GLU A 140 -11.17 0.32 -5.39
CA GLU A 140 -10.52 0.35 -4.05
C GLU A 140 -10.53 1.73 -3.37
N ASP A 141 -10.78 2.85 -4.07
CA ASP A 141 -10.95 4.16 -3.43
C ASP A 141 -12.41 4.44 -2.99
N THR A 142 -13.34 3.50 -3.19
CA THR A 142 -14.74 3.59 -2.70
C THR A 142 -14.93 3.04 -1.29
N TYR A 143 -13.92 3.07 -0.41
CA TYR A 143 -14.10 2.77 1.03
C TYR A 143 -15.24 3.58 1.68
N ASN A 144 -15.61 4.72 1.09
CA ASN A 144 -16.78 5.52 1.47
C ASN A 144 -18.15 4.93 1.10
N SER A 145 -18.21 3.79 0.40
CA SER A 145 -19.45 3.15 -0.04
C SER A 145 -19.69 1.76 0.58
N ILE A 146 -18.81 1.28 1.45
CA ILE A 146 -19.07 0.06 2.24
C ILE A 146 -20.15 0.41 3.27
N PRO A 147 -21.37 -0.17 3.20
CA PRO A 147 -22.34 0.04 4.27
C PRO A 147 -21.74 -0.47 5.58
N LYS A 148 -21.72 0.38 6.61
CA LYS A 148 -21.24 0.07 7.97
C LYS A 148 -21.88 -1.25 8.45
N GLY A 149 -21.16 -2.37 8.28
CA GLY A 149 -21.69 -3.72 8.57
C GLY A 149 -21.10 -4.85 7.72
N TYR A 150 -20.43 -4.54 6.60
CA TYR A 150 -19.95 -5.57 5.65
C TYR A 150 -18.77 -6.42 6.15
N PHE A 151 -18.11 -6.04 7.24
CA PHE A 151 -16.98 -6.78 7.83
C PHE A 151 -17.42 -8.06 8.59
N ASP A 152 -18.69 -8.23 8.96
CA ASP A 152 -19.14 -9.37 9.77
C ASP A 152 -19.49 -10.61 8.93
N LEU A 153 -19.92 -10.44 7.67
CA LEU A 153 -20.52 -11.53 6.89
C LEU A 153 -19.52 -12.32 6.03
N LYS A 154 -18.51 -11.69 5.43
CA LYS A 154 -17.50 -12.41 4.62
C LYS A 154 -16.54 -13.23 5.47
N LEU A 155 -16.18 -12.75 6.66
CA LEU A 155 -15.32 -13.50 7.59
C LEU A 155 -16.05 -14.73 8.15
N LYS A 156 -17.34 -14.59 8.51
CA LYS A 156 -18.20 -15.72 8.92
C LYS A 156 -18.36 -16.78 7.82
N TRP A 157 -18.53 -16.37 6.56
CA TRP A 157 -18.66 -17.33 5.46
C TRP A 157 -17.37 -18.10 5.20
N PHE A 158 -16.21 -17.43 5.25
CA PHE A 158 -14.91 -18.07 5.07
C PHE A 158 -14.56 -19.03 6.23
N LEU A 159 -14.89 -18.66 7.48
CA LEU A 159 -14.73 -19.54 8.64
C LEU A 159 -15.71 -20.73 8.64
N CYS A 160 -16.99 -20.53 8.31
CA CYS A 160 -17.97 -21.63 8.27
C CYS A 160 -17.64 -22.67 7.18
N LYS A 161 -17.11 -22.24 6.02
CA LYS A 161 -16.72 -23.16 4.94
C LYS A 161 -15.50 -24.01 5.31
N LYS A 162 -14.57 -23.45 6.09
CA LYS A 162 -13.38 -24.17 6.59
C LYS A 162 -13.69 -25.12 7.76
N MET A 163 -14.76 -24.86 8.52
CA MET A 163 -15.21 -25.70 9.64
C MET A 163 -16.25 -26.77 9.27
N GLY A 164 -16.69 -26.86 8.01
CA GLY A 164 -17.61 -27.91 7.55
C GLY A 164 -19.03 -27.83 8.12
N VAL A 165 -19.41 -26.69 8.71
CA VAL A 165 -20.72 -26.51 9.36
C VAL A 165 -21.58 -25.58 8.49
N MET A 166 -22.31 -26.13 7.51
CA MET A 166 -23.65 -25.66 7.12
C MET A 166 -24.24 -26.47 5.96
N LYS A 167 -25.46 -26.98 6.17
CA LYS A 167 -26.28 -27.65 5.15
C LYS A 167 -26.85 -26.63 4.16
N LYS A 168 -26.88 -27.01 2.87
CA LYS A 168 -27.45 -26.21 1.78
C LYS A 168 -28.92 -25.86 2.08
N GLN A 169 -29.22 -24.58 2.21
CA GLN A 169 -30.57 -24.07 1.97
C GLN A 169 -30.48 -23.06 0.83
N LYS A 170 -31.14 -23.38 -0.29
CA LYS A 170 -31.23 -22.49 -1.45
C LYS A 170 -32.06 -21.27 -1.06
N PRO A 171 -31.68 -20.06 -1.48
CA PRO A 171 -32.56 -18.90 -1.35
C PRO A 171 -33.77 -19.09 -2.28
N THR A 172 -34.96 -18.94 -1.72
CA THR A 172 -36.18 -18.65 -2.48
C THR A 172 -36.13 -17.16 -2.82
N ILE A 173 -36.40 -16.87 -4.10
CA ILE A 173 -36.42 -15.60 -4.84
C ILE A 173 -36.46 -14.34 -3.97
#